data_AF-A0A920NSE5-F1
#
_entry.id   AF-A0A920NSE5-F1
#
_cell.length_a   1.000
_cell.length_b   1.000
_cell.length_c   1.000
_cell.angle_alpha   90.00
_cell.angle_beta   90.00
_cell.angle_gamma   90.00
#
_symmetry.space_group_name_H-M   'P 1'
#
loop_
_entity.id
_entity.type
_entity.pdbx_description
1 polymer ?
#
loop_
_entity_poly.entity_id
_entity_poly.type
_entity_poly.pdbx_seq_one_letter_code
_entity_poly.pdbx_strand_id
1 'polypeptide(L)'
;MSKQGLEEVSNPSELFLAERTKEVPGSAVFPALEGTRPILVEVQALVSNANFGTPQRNANGIDYKRLSMFLAVLEKRLGMVMGTKDVFVNLVGGLRISDPTADLAVITALASSAKDIIIPQDTVLVGKWV
;
A
#
# COMPACT_ATOMS: atom_id res chain seq x y z
N MET A 1 -11.40 23.61 9.14
CA MET A 1 -12.18 24.83 9.45
C MET A 1 -11.36 26.01 8.98
N SER A 2 -11.86 26.77 8.02
CA SER A 2 -11.23 28.04 7.62
C SER A 2 -11.66 29.14 8.61
N LYS A 3 -11.02 30.31 8.53
CA LYS A 3 -11.34 31.45 9.42
C LYS A 3 -12.80 31.92 9.29
N GLN A 4 -13.50 31.54 8.21
CA GLN A 4 -14.90 31.90 7.95
C GLN A 4 -15.92 30.85 8.41
N GLY A 5 -15.51 29.69 8.93
CA GLY A 5 -16.42 28.66 9.46
C GLY A 5 -16.30 27.31 8.75
N LEU A 6 -17.42 26.61 8.62
CA LEU A 6 -17.53 25.39 7.82
C LEU A 6 -17.67 25.77 6.36
N GLU A 7 -16.75 25.30 5.54
CA GLU A 7 -16.70 25.56 4.11
C GLU A 7 -17.08 24.27 3.38
N GLU A 8 -17.95 24.40 2.37
CA GLU A 8 -18.35 23.27 1.56
C GLU A 8 -17.15 22.75 0.77
N VAL A 9 -16.92 21.44 0.84
CA VAL A 9 -15.93 20.78 0.00
C VAL A 9 -16.64 20.29 -1.24
N SER A 10 -16.47 21.02 -2.35
CA SER A 10 -17.11 20.73 -3.64
C SER A 10 -16.72 19.38 -4.22
N ASN A 11 -15.51 18.91 -3.95
CA ASN A 11 -15.04 17.59 -4.34
C ASN A 11 -14.19 16.94 -3.22
N PRO A 12 -14.80 16.18 -2.29
CA PRO A 12 -14.06 15.57 -1.19
C PRO A 12 -12.97 14.61 -1.67
N SER A 13 -13.14 13.99 -2.84
CA SER A 13 -12.14 13.09 -3.44
C SER A 13 -10.84 13.82 -3.80
N GLU A 14 -10.90 15.08 -4.26
CA GLU A 14 -9.70 15.88 -4.54
C GLU A 14 -8.88 16.16 -3.29
N LEU A 15 -9.53 16.35 -2.14
CA LEU A 15 -8.84 16.62 -0.88
C LEU A 15 -8.04 15.40 -0.40
N PHE A 16 -8.59 14.19 -0.54
CA PHE A 16 -7.87 12.94 -0.26
C PHE A 16 -6.81 12.61 -1.32
N LEU A 17 -6.99 13.06 -2.57
CA LEU A 17 -6.00 12.90 -3.65
C LEU A 17 -4.85 13.93 -3.57
N ALA A 18 -5.11 15.13 -3.02
CA ALA A 18 -4.14 16.22 -2.94
C ALA A 18 -2.99 15.95 -1.95
N GLU A 19 -3.20 15.12 -0.93
CA GLU A 19 -2.17 14.69 0.02
C GLU A 19 -1.30 13.54 -0.49
N ARG A 20 -1.57 12.98 -1.69
CA ARG A 20 -0.73 11.93 -2.25
C ARG A 20 0.63 12.46 -2.66
N THR A 21 1.68 11.72 -2.34
CA THR A 21 3.00 11.93 -2.93
C THR A 21 2.88 11.58 -4.41
N LYS A 22 2.78 12.59 -5.27
CA LYS A 22 2.52 12.39 -6.69
C LYS A 22 3.65 11.56 -7.31
N GLU A 23 3.27 10.45 -7.93
CA GLU A 23 4.10 9.71 -8.89
C GLU A 23 5.28 8.92 -8.30
N VAL A 24 5.13 8.36 -7.10
CA VAL A 24 6.15 7.45 -6.54
C VAL A 24 5.74 5.98 -6.68
N PRO A 25 6.64 5.10 -7.17
CA PRO A 25 6.46 3.66 -7.10
C PRO A 25 6.28 3.20 -5.65
N GLY A 26 5.49 2.15 -5.46
CA GLY A 26 5.22 1.59 -4.15
C GLY A 26 4.03 2.18 -3.41
N SER A 27 3.26 3.10 -4.01
CA SER A 27 2.03 3.63 -3.41
C SER A 27 0.79 3.06 -4.10
N ALA A 28 -0.04 2.34 -3.33
CA ALA A 28 -1.30 1.73 -3.78
C ALA A 28 -2.45 2.16 -2.88
N VAL A 29 -3.69 2.17 -3.40
CA VAL A 29 -4.87 2.55 -2.60
C VAL A 29 -5.89 1.43 -2.52
N PHE A 30 -6.35 1.20 -1.30
CA PHE A 30 -7.37 0.24 -0.94
C PHE A 30 -8.58 0.94 -0.31
N PRO A 31 -9.80 0.76 -0.83
CA PRO A 31 -11.02 1.23 -0.18
C PRO A 31 -11.38 0.26 0.96
N ALA A 32 -11.03 0.63 2.19
CA ALA A 32 -11.35 -0.13 3.38
C ALA A 32 -12.75 0.22 3.92
N LEU A 33 -13.35 -0.73 4.64
CA LEU A 33 -14.56 -0.49 5.43
C LEU A 33 -14.20 -0.43 6.92
N GLU A 34 -14.39 0.72 7.54
CA GLU A 34 -14.38 0.87 8.98
C GLU A 34 -15.82 0.76 9.50
N GLY A 35 -16.23 -0.45 9.87
CA GLY A 35 -17.63 -0.77 10.11
C GLY A 35 -18.45 -0.65 8.83
N THR A 36 -19.28 0.39 8.73
CA THR A 36 -20.04 0.72 7.51
C THR A 36 -19.48 1.90 6.73
N ARG A 37 -18.42 2.56 7.25
CA ARG A 37 -17.86 3.77 6.64
C ARG A 37 -16.77 3.39 5.63
N PRO A 38 -16.92 3.72 4.34
CA PRO A 38 -15.84 3.56 3.38
C PRO A 38 -14.77 4.64 3.62
N ILE A 39 -13.52 4.19 3.71
CA ILE A 39 -12.34 5.06 3.81
C ILE A 39 -11.30 4.60 2.78
N LEU A 40 -10.62 5.56 2.15
CA LEU A 40 -9.49 5.26 1.28
C LEU A 40 -8.23 5.16 2.12
N VAL A 41 -7.53 4.02 2.01
CA VAL A 41 -6.29 3.75 2.73
C VAL A 41 -5.16 3.62 1.73
N GLU A 42 -4.10 4.39 1.95
CA GLU A 42 -2.87 4.25 1.18
C GLU A 42 -1.95 3.20 1.82
N VAL A 43 -1.52 2.24 0.99
CA VAL A 43 -0.50 1.26 1.29
C VAL A 43 0.78 1.69 0.60
N GLN A 44 1.83 1.87 1.39
CA GLN A 44 3.15 2.24 0.92
C GLN A 44 4.09 1.05 1.08
N ALA A 45 4.86 0.77 0.04
CA ALA A 45 5.89 -0.24 0.03
C ALA A 45 7.21 0.37 -0.46
N LEU A 46 8.30 0.00 0.19
CA LEU A 46 9.66 0.27 -0.25
C LEU A 46 10.42 -1.05 -0.33
N VAL A 47 10.91 -1.37 -1.52
CA VAL A 47 11.71 -2.56 -1.79
C VAL A 47 13.07 -2.11 -2.29
N SER A 48 14.13 -2.43 -1.55
CA SER A 48 15.51 -2.07 -1.90
C SER A 48 16.43 -3.29 -1.84
N ASN A 49 17.61 -3.20 -2.46
CA ASN A 49 18.62 -4.23 -2.30
C ASN A 49 19.07 -4.29 -0.84
N ALA A 50 19.14 -5.50 -0.27
CA ALA A 50 19.75 -5.69 1.04
C ALA A 50 21.27 -5.51 0.91
N ASN A 51 21.85 -4.67 1.77
CA ASN A 51 23.28 -4.37 1.70
C ASN A 51 24.13 -5.51 2.28
N PHE A 52 23.73 -6.09 3.43
CA PHE A 52 24.45 -7.20 4.07
C PHE A 52 23.53 -8.02 4.99
N GLY A 53 23.78 -9.33 5.05
CA GLY A 53 23.10 -10.23 5.99
C GLY A 53 21.67 -10.60 5.58
N THR A 54 20.85 -10.93 6.58
CA THR A 54 19.44 -11.27 6.38
C THR A 54 18.66 -10.01 6.02
N PRO A 55 17.91 -9.98 4.90
CA PRO A 55 17.14 -8.81 4.52
C PRO A 55 16.11 -8.40 5.57
N GLN A 56 15.94 -7.09 5.74
CA GLN A 56 14.98 -6.51 6.64
C GLN A 56 13.57 -6.64 6.07
N ARG A 57 12.61 -6.98 6.93
CA ARG A 57 11.20 -7.03 6.57
C ARG A 57 10.41 -6.35 7.65
N ASN A 58 9.81 -5.21 7.33
CA ASN A 58 9.03 -4.41 8.26
C ASN A 58 7.60 -4.28 7.74
N ALA A 59 6.65 -4.56 8.62
CA ALA A 59 5.22 -4.54 8.34
C ALA A 59 4.55 -3.64 9.38
N ASN A 60 4.11 -2.45 8.97
CA ASN A 60 3.29 -1.58 9.78
C ASN A 60 1.87 -1.50 9.18
N GLY A 61 0.86 -1.82 9.98
CA GLY A 61 -0.54 -1.83 9.54
C GLY A 61 -1.01 -3.14 8.88
N ILE A 62 -0.10 -4.08 8.59
CA ILE A 62 -0.45 -5.42 8.07
C ILE A 62 0.17 -6.53 8.91
N ASP A 63 -0.41 -7.73 8.80
CA ASP A 63 0.15 -8.92 9.42
C ASP A 63 1.45 -9.36 8.72
N TYR A 64 2.47 -9.70 9.53
CA TYR A 64 3.79 -10.07 9.05
C TYR A 64 3.81 -11.42 8.30
N LYS A 65 2.93 -12.37 8.67
CA LYS A 65 2.84 -13.65 7.97
C LYS A 65 2.21 -13.46 6.59
N ARG A 66 1.19 -12.60 6.47
CA ARG A 66 0.63 -12.17 5.18
C ARG A 66 1.70 -11.53 4.29
N LEU A 67 2.50 -10.60 4.83
CA LEU A 67 3.63 -10.03 4.08
C LEU A 67 4.58 -11.13 3.58
N SER A 68 5.00 -12.03 4.46
CA SER A 68 5.91 -13.12 4.10
C SER A 68 5.34 -14.02 2.99
N MET A 69 4.03 -14.28 3.02
CA MET A 69 3.33 -15.03 1.99
C MET A 69 3.31 -14.28 0.64
N PHE A 70 3.03 -12.98 0.65
CA PHE A 70 3.02 -12.16 -0.59
C PHE A 70 4.39 -12.11 -1.24
N LEU A 71 5.46 -11.97 -0.46
CA LEU A 71 6.83 -12.01 -0.99
C LEU A 71 7.12 -13.35 -1.68
N ALA A 72 6.72 -14.47 -1.06
CA ALA A 72 6.88 -15.79 -1.65
C ALA A 72 6.07 -15.96 -2.95
N VAL A 73 4.88 -15.36 -3.02
CA VAL A 73 4.02 -15.38 -4.20
C VAL A 73 4.62 -14.56 -5.35
N LEU A 74 5.06 -13.33 -5.07
CA LEU A 74 5.74 -12.47 -6.05
C LEU A 74 6.97 -13.20 -6.62
N GLU A 75 7.73 -13.88 -5.78
CA GLU A 75 8.90 -14.64 -6.22
C GLU A 75 8.53 -15.87 -7.03
N LYS A 76 7.64 -16.71 -6.51
CA LYS A 76 7.30 -18.00 -7.15
C LYS A 76 6.45 -17.86 -8.41
N ARG A 77 5.52 -16.90 -8.45
CA ARG A 77 4.53 -16.75 -9.53
C ARG A 77 4.91 -15.68 -10.54
N LEU A 78 5.58 -14.61 -10.10
CA LEU A 78 5.92 -13.46 -10.94
C LEU A 78 7.43 -13.36 -11.23
N GLY A 79 8.25 -14.29 -10.72
CA GLY A 79 9.68 -14.37 -10.99
C GLY A 79 10.49 -13.22 -10.39
N MET A 80 9.94 -12.52 -9.38
CA MET A 80 10.61 -11.38 -8.75
C MET A 80 11.59 -11.85 -7.69
N VAL A 81 12.84 -11.37 -7.73
CA VAL A 81 13.84 -11.74 -6.72
C VAL A 81 13.59 -10.92 -5.44
N MET A 82 12.80 -11.47 -4.50
CA MET A 82 12.43 -10.80 -3.24
C MET A 82 13.25 -11.31 -2.05
N GLY A 83 13.78 -12.53 -2.13
CA GLY A 83 14.57 -13.16 -1.08
C GLY A 83 15.83 -12.39 -0.65
N THR A 84 16.33 -11.47 -1.47
CA THR A 84 17.53 -10.64 -1.21
C THR A 84 17.21 -9.14 -1.09
N LYS A 85 15.95 -8.79 -0.86
CA LYS A 85 15.49 -7.40 -0.81
C LYS A 85 15.08 -7.03 0.61
N ASP A 86 15.49 -5.84 1.04
CA ASP A 86 14.87 -5.19 2.19
C ASP A 86 13.47 -4.72 1.77
N VAL A 87 12.48 -4.98 2.63
CA VAL A 87 11.07 -4.70 2.36
C VAL A 87 10.47 -3.96 3.55
N PHE A 88 9.88 -2.81 3.28
CA PHE A 88 9.14 -2.02 4.25
C PHE A 88 7.74 -1.80 3.72
N VAL A 89 6.72 -2.16 4.48
CA VAL A 89 5.32 -1.88 4.17
C VAL A 89 4.72 -1.06 5.29
N ASN A 90 4.01 0.00 4.93
CA ASN A 90 3.36 0.91 5.85
C ASN A 90 1.94 1.26 5.37
N LEU A 91 0.98 1.27 6.28
CA LEU A 91 -0.33 1.86 6.03
C LEU A 91 -0.34 3.28 6.55
N VAL A 92 -0.69 4.22 5.69
CA VAL A 92 -0.76 5.64 6.03
C VAL A 92 -1.87 5.86 7.06
N GLY A 93 -1.66 6.81 7.97
CA GLY A 93 -2.63 7.16 9.02
C GLY A 93 -2.61 6.22 10.24
N GLY A 94 -1.62 5.32 10.35
CA GLY A 94 -1.51 4.40 11.49
C GLY A 94 -2.59 3.32 11.54
N LEU A 95 -3.30 3.13 10.43
CA LEU A 95 -4.39 2.17 10.30
C LEU A 95 -3.84 0.74 10.27
N ARG A 96 -4.67 -0.21 10.72
CA ARG A 96 -4.42 -1.64 10.61
C ARG A 96 -5.51 -2.28 9.77
N ILE A 97 -5.10 -3.05 8.77
CA ILE A 97 -6.01 -3.78 7.89
C ILE A 97 -5.87 -5.28 8.16
N SER A 98 -6.99 -5.88 8.53
CA SER A 98 -7.18 -7.33 8.60
C SER A 98 -7.98 -7.88 7.41
N ASP A 99 -8.64 -7.01 6.63
CA ASP A 99 -9.45 -7.38 5.48
C ASP A 99 -8.59 -8.10 4.41
N PRO A 100 -8.93 -9.36 4.03
CA PRO A 100 -8.25 -10.07 2.97
C PRO A 100 -8.32 -9.36 1.61
N THR A 101 -9.35 -8.56 1.34
CA THR A 101 -9.49 -7.85 0.06
C THR A 101 -8.43 -6.76 -0.15
N ALA A 102 -7.66 -6.42 0.88
CA ALA A 102 -6.51 -5.53 0.76
C ALA A 102 -5.24 -6.23 0.23
N ASP A 103 -5.24 -7.56 0.10
CA ASP A 103 -4.07 -8.32 -0.36
C ASP A 103 -3.56 -7.78 -1.70
N LEU A 104 -4.48 -7.52 -2.64
CA LEU A 104 -4.11 -7.01 -3.96
C LEU A 104 -3.38 -5.67 -3.85
N ALA A 105 -3.88 -4.72 -3.04
CA ALA A 105 -3.22 -3.42 -2.86
C ALA A 105 -1.80 -3.56 -2.31
N VAL A 106 -1.59 -4.44 -1.31
CA VAL A 106 -0.27 -4.70 -0.74
C VAL A 106 0.67 -5.35 -1.77
N ILE A 107 0.21 -6.37 -2.49
CA ILE A 107 1.01 -7.07 -3.50
C ILE A 107 1.37 -6.11 -4.64
N THR A 108 0.44 -5.27 -5.10
CA THR A 108 0.71 -4.30 -6.16
C THR A 108 1.65 -3.20 -5.69
N ALA A 109 1.55 -2.71 -4.46
CA ALA A 109 2.53 -1.77 -3.90
C ALA A 109 3.94 -2.38 -3.88
N LEU A 110 4.09 -3.61 -3.38
CA LEU A 110 5.37 -4.32 -3.38
C LEU A 110 5.94 -4.49 -4.79
N ALA A 111 5.10 -4.91 -5.74
CA ALA A 111 5.50 -5.11 -7.13
C ALA A 111 5.87 -3.79 -7.82
N SER A 112 5.10 -2.74 -7.57
CA SER A 112 5.32 -1.37 -8.05
C SER A 112 6.67 -0.85 -7.58
N SER A 113 6.97 -0.93 -6.28
CA SER A 113 8.25 -0.50 -5.72
C SER A 113 9.42 -1.32 -6.28
N ALA A 114 9.31 -2.65 -6.30
CA ALA A 114 10.38 -3.53 -6.76
C ALA A 114 10.68 -3.42 -8.27
N LYS A 115 9.69 -3.02 -9.09
CA LYS A 115 9.84 -2.80 -10.53
C LYS A 115 10.10 -1.35 -10.90
N ASP A 116 10.02 -0.43 -9.94
CA ASP A 116 10.11 1.01 -10.18
C ASP A 116 9.03 1.51 -11.17
N ILE A 117 7.81 0.99 -11.05
CA ILE A 117 6.66 1.32 -11.93
C ILE A 117 5.54 1.93 -11.10
N ILE A 118 5.08 3.12 -11.47
CA ILE A 118 4.02 3.86 -10.78
C ILE A 118 2.64 3.20 -11.01
N ILE A 119 1.80 3.19 -9.98
CA ILE A 119 0.38 2.83 -10.08
C ILE A 119 -0.42 4.11 -10.39
N PRO A 120 -1.30 4.13 -11.42
CA PRO A 120 -2.11 5.30 -11.73
C PRO A 120 -2.94 5.78 -10.54
N GLN A 121 -3.02 7.09 -10.34
CA GLN A 121 -3.59 7.66 -9.11
C GLN A 121 -5.12 7.48 -8.99
N ASP A 122 -5.80 7.38 -10.13
CA ASP A 122 -7.23 7.11 -10.28
C ASP A 122 -7.58 5.62 -10.11
N THR A 123 -6.59 4.78 -9.77
CA THR A 123 -6.79 3.34 -9.52
C THR A 123 -6.99 3.05 -8.04
N VAL A 124 -7.98 2.21 -7.76
CA VAL A 124 -8.16 1.53 -6.47
C VAL A 124 -8.04 0.03 -6.68
N LEU A 125 -7.48 -0.67 -5.70
CA LEU A 125 -7.20 -2.10 -5.78
C LEU A 125 -7.96 -2.84 -4.69
N VAL A 126 -8.79 -3.79 -5.10
CA VAL A 126 -9.57 -4.66 -4.21
C VAL A 126 -9.45 -6.08 -4.73
N GLY A 127 -9.00 -6.99 -3.88
CA GLY A 127 -8.86 -8.38 -4.24
C GLY A 127 -8.20 -9.17 -3.13
N LYS A 128 -8.76 -10.34 -2.85
CA LYS A 128 -8.16 -11.31 -1.94
C LYS A 128 -7.13 -12.14 -2.70
N TRP A 129 -6.00 -12.40 -2.06
CA TRP A 129 -5.06 -13.42 -2.50
C TRP A 129 -5.44 -14.78 -1.88
N VAL A 130 -5.54 -15.81 -2.71
CA VAL A 130 -5.90 -17.20 -2.33
C VAL A 130 -4.90 -18.20 -2.87
#